data_AF-A0A673MZF7-F1
#
_entry.id   AF-A0A673MZF7-F1
#
_cell.length_a   1.000
_cell.length_b   1.000
_cell.length_c   1.000
_cell.angle_alpha   90.00
_cell.angle_beta   90.00
_cell.angle_gamma   90.00
#
_symmetry.space_group_name_H-M   'P 1'
#
loop_
_entity.id
_entity.type
_entity.pdbx_description
1 polymer ?
#
loop_
_entity_poly.entity_id
_entity_poly.type
_entity_poly.pdbx_seq_one_letter_code
_entity_poly.pdbx_strand_id
1 'polypeptide(L)'
;CVVPYWAPGESNRMLQKCSQNSHLISDPHSRVILKTKNSNDLLSRGQSRKVQHYWYTSWPDHKTPESAGPLLQLVNDVEEDRRGFTSCGPVIVHCSAGIGRTGCFIATTIGCRQLELQGVVDVLGIVCQLRTDRGGMIQTEEQYEFVHHVLSLYESRLPVDHDS
;
A
#
# COMPACT_ATOMS: atom_id res chain seq x y z
N CYS A 1 10.98 8.34 -2.99
CA CYS A 1 10.52 8.67 -1.63
C CYS A 1 9.79 7.47 -1.02
N VAL A 2 10.14 7.07 0.21
CA VAL A 2 9.59 5.89 0.90
C VAL A 2 8.53 6.32 1.92
N VAL A 3 7.40 5.64 1.93
CA VAL A 3 6.29 5.89 2.86
C VAL A 3 6.03 4.62 3.68
N PRO A 4 6.32 4.61 5.00
CA PRO A 4 5.91 3.53 5.87
C PRO A 4 4.42 3.64 6.17
N TYR A 5 3.70 2.53 6.02
CA TYR A 5 2.28 2.38 6.31
C TYR A 5 2.09 1.35 7.42
N TRP A 6 1.39 1.76 8.48
CA TRP A 6 0.88 0.86 9.53
C TRP A 6 -0.60 0.62 9.31
N ALA A 7 -1.05 -0.61 9.51
CA ALA A 7 -2.48 -0.85 9.37
C ALA A 7 -3.28 -0.20 10.51
N PRO A 8 -4.58 0.05 10.28
CA PRO A 8 -5.48 0.53 11.32
C PRO A 8 -5.41 -0.35 12.59
N GLY A 9 -5.11 0.25 13.73
CA GLY A 9 -5.00 -0.41 15.04
C GLY A 9 -3.58 -0.59 15.59
N GLU A 10 -2.53 -0.35 14.77
CA GLU A 10 -1.13 -0.52 15.18
C GLU A 10 -0.44 0.80 15.60
N SER A 11 -1.01 1.97 15.27
CA SER A 11 -0.44 3.30 15.58
C SER A 11 -1.49 4.43 15.49
N ASN A 12 -1.29 5.52 16.26
CA ASN A 12 -2.10 6.76 16.20
C ASN A 12 -1.83 7.65 14.97
N ARG A 13 -0.77 7.36 14.19
CA ARG A 13 -0.53 7.95 12.86
C ARG A 13 -0.40 6.82 11.84
N MET A 14 -1.09 6.96 10.71
CA MET A 14 -1.08 5.95 9.64
C MET A 14 0.28 5.92 8.94
N LEU A 15 0.91 7.09 8.78
CA LEU A 15 2.25 7.23 8.24
C LEU A 15 3.22 7.83 9.26
N GLN A 16 4.43 7.28 9.35
CA GLN A 16 5.56 7.90 10.06
C GLN A 16 6.52 8.54 9.05
N LYS A 17 7.05 9.73 9.36
CA LYS A 17 8.13 10.32 8.58
C LYS A 17 9.40 9.51 8.83
N CYS A 18 9.81 8.68 7.87
CA CYS A 18 11.11 8.04 7.93
C CYS A 18 12.18 9.01 7.42
N SER A 19 13.17 9.35 8.26
CA SER A 19 14.30 10.24 7.91
C SER A 19 15.45 9.51 7.19
N GLN A 20 15.28 8.25 6.82
CA GLN A 20 16.37 7.46 6.23
C GLN A 20 16.31 7.43 4.71
N ASN A 21 17.41 7.85 4.08
CA ASN A 21 17.72 7.58 2.68
C ASN A 21 18.00 6.09 2.51
N SER A 22 17.00 5.30 2.11
CA SER A 22 17.23 3.96 1.59
C SER A 22 17.31 4.02 0.07
N HIS A 23 18.50 3.71 -0.47
CA HIS A 23 18.69 3.50 -1.90
C HIS A 23 18.08 2.14 -2.29
N LEU A 24 16.92 2.17 -2.96
CA LEU A 24 16.37 1.00 -3.63
C LEU A 24 16.55 1.16 -5.14
N ILE A 25 17.16 0.14 -5.72
CA ILE A 25 17.49 0.05 -7.15
C ILE A 25 16.18 -0.24 -7.90
N SER A 26 15.80 0.65 -8.80
CA SER A 26 14.76 0.41 -9.80
C SER A 26 15.39 -0.26 -11.01
N ASP A 27 14.89 -1.44 -11.38
CA ASP A 27 15.14 -2.11 -12.67
C ASP A 27 13.76 -2.36 -13.32
N PRO A 28 13.57 -2.48 -14.66
CA PRO A 28 12.31 -2.83 -15.33
C PRO A 28 12.25 -4.32 -15.72
N HIS A 29 11.02 -4.87 -15.80
CA HIS A 29 10.61 -6.26 -16.11
C HIS A 29 10.18 -7.19 -14.96
N SER A 30 8.86 -7.42 -14.94
CA SER A 30 8.12 -8.65 -14.59
C SER A 30 8.59 -9.51 -13.42
N ARG A 31 7.74 -9.58 -12.38
CA ARG A 31 7.75 -10.60 -11.32
C ARG A 31 9.15 -10.94 -10.81
N VAL A 32 9.65 -10.11 -9.90
CA VAL A 32 10.83 -10.44 -9.11
C VAL A 32 10.36 -11.01 -7.78
N ILE A 33 10.22 -12.34 -7.69
CA ILE A 33 10.55 -13.03 -6.44
C ILE A 33 12.06 -13.04 -6.41
N LEU A 34 12.77 -12.13 -5.72
CA LEU A 34 14.17 -12.40 -5.39
C LEU A 34 14.68 -11.69 -4.13
N LYS A 35 15.22 -12.59 -3.30
CA LYS A 35 16.50 -12.54 -2.57
C LYS A 35 16.60 -11.64 -1.34
N THR A 36 16.60 -12.34 -0.21
CA THR A 36 17.38 -12.05 0.99
C THR A 36 18.69 -11.37 0.63
N LYS A 37 18.84 -10.10 1.00
CA LYS A 37 20.11 -9.38 0.94
C LYS A 37 20.74 -9.50 2.33
N ASN A 38 21.89 -10.15 2.44
CA ASN A 38 22.76 -9.95 3.60
C ASN A 38 23.31 -8.52 3.49
N SER A 39 22.62 -7.57 4.13
CA SER A 39 23.19 -6.25 4.38
C SER A 39 24.29 -6.40 5.43
N ASN A 40 25.55 -6.42 4.99
CA ASN A 40 26.69 -6.13 5.85
C ASN A 40 26.69 -4.64 6.17
N ASP A 41 25.74 -4.19 6.98
CA ASP A 41 25.89 -2.91 7.67
C ASP A 41 26.94 -3.11 8.75
N LEU A 42 28.06 -2.39 8.64
CA LEU A 42 29.23 -2.42 9.52
C LEU A 42 28.92 -2.03 11.00
N LEU A 43 27.66 -1.85 11.36
CA LEU A 43 27.18 -1.54 12.72
C LEU A 43 26.17 -2.56 13.28
N SER A 44 25.67 -3.49 12.48
CA SER A 44 24.74 -4.53 12.95
C SER A 44 25.36 -5.92 12.82
N ARG A 45 25.77 -6.48 13.95
CA ARG A 45 26.25 -7.87 14.10
C ARG A 45 25.34 -8.87 13.38
N GLY A 46 25.71 -9.32 12.17
CA GLY A 46 25.27 -10.57 11.54
C GLY A 46 23.75 -10.84 11.42
N GLN A 47 22.88 -9.85 11.60
CA GLN A 47 21.43 -10.05 11.49
C GLN A 47 20.98 -9.96 10.04
N SER A 48 20.51 -11.07 9.50
CA SER A 48 19.81 -11.14 8.22
C SER A 48 18.31 -10.94 8.44
N ARG A 49 17.64 -10.22 7.53
CA ARG A 49 16.18 -10.06 7.54
C ARG A 49 15.62 -10.50 6.20
N LYS A 50 14.52 -11.24 6.23
CA LYS A 50 13.76 -11.57 5.02
C LYS A 50 12.95 -10.33 4.62
N VAL A 51 13.04 -9.94 3.35
CA VAL A 51 12.28 -8.84 2.78
C VAL A 51 11.48 -9.36 1.60
N GLN A 52 10.18 -9.11 1.61
CA GLN A 52 9.29 -9.35 0.47
C GLN A 52 9.13 -8.04 -0.30
N HIS A 53 9.41 -8.06 -1.59
CA HIS A 53 9.33 -6.88 -2.44
C HIS A 53 8.31 -7.10 -3.54
N TYR A 54 7.22 -6.35 -3.48
CA TYR A 54 6.18 -6.34 -4.50
C TYR A 54 6.45 -5.23 -5.48
N TRP A 55 6.35 -5.56 -6.76
CA TRP A 55 6.64 -4.60 -7.81
C TRP A 55 5.55 -4.59 -8.89
N TYR A 56 4.79 -3.51 -8.87
CA TYR A 56 3.64 -3.27 -9.72
C TYR A 56 4.02 -2.43 -10.94
N THR A 57 4.21 -3.08 -12.08
CA THR A 57 4.73 -2.46 -13.31
C THR A 57 3.65 -1.96 -14.26
N SER A 58 2.41 -2.41 -14.11
CA SER A 58 1.30 -2.09 -15.01
C SER A 58 0.61 -0.75 -14.70
N TRP A 59 1.17 0.07 -13.80
CA TRP A 59 0.65 1.43 -13.57
C TRP A 59 1.21 2.40 -14.62
N PRO A 60 0.40 2.91 -15.56
CA PRO A 60 0.87 3.84 -16.59
C PRO A 60 1.38 5.16 -16.01
N ASP A 61 2.38 5.76 -16.64
CA ASP A 61 2.89 7.07 -16.24
C ASP A 61 1.83 8.15 -16.46
N HIS A 62 1.61 8.97 -15.42
CA HIS A 62 0.65 10.08 -15.38
C HIS A 62 -0.82 9.72 -15.62
N LYS A 63 -1.20 8.43 -15.55
CA LYS A 63 -2.59 7.96 -15.66
C LYS A 63 -2.93 6.96 -14.55
N THR A 64 -4.17 6.51 -14.53
CA THR A 64 -4.62 5.37 -13.72
C THR A 64 -4.68 4.09 -14.57
N PRO A 65 -4.54 2.90 -13.96
CA PRO A 65 -4.77 1.64 -14.66
C PRO A 65 -6.21 1.55 -15.19
N GLU A 66 -6.38 0.96 -16.37
CA GLU A 66 -7.72 0.75 -16.96
C GLU A 66 -8.56 -0.27 -16.20
N SER A 67 -7.93 -1.13 -15.40
CA SER A 67 -8.61 -2.12 -14.56
C SER A 67 -8.18 -2.02 -13.11
N ALA A 68 -9.15 -2.10 -12.20
CA ALA A 68 -8.90 -2.13 -10.76
C ALA A 68 -8.35 -3.47 -10.25
N GLY A 69 -8.61 -4.56 -10.96
CA GLY A 69 -8.27 -5.93 -10.55
C GLY A 69 -6.81 -6.11 -10.13
N PRO A 70 -5.81 -5.65 -10.91
CA PRO A 70 -4.41 -5.84 -10.55
C PRO A 70 -3.97 -5.08 -9.29
N LEU A 71 -4.48 -3.87 -9.05
CA LEU A 71 -4.20 -3.16 -7.80
C LEU A 71 -4.86 -3.88 -6.61
N LEU A 72 -6.10 -4.32 -6.79
CA LEU A 72 -6.80 -5.04 -5.74
C LEU A 72 -6.11 -6.36 -5.37
N GLN A 73 -5.63 -7.10 -6.37
CA GLN A 73 -4.84 -8.30 -6.14
C GLN A 73 -3.57 -7.99 -5.35
N LEU A 74 -2.84 -6.94 -5.72
CA LEU A 74 -1.66 -6.51 -4.97
C LEU A 74 -1.98 -6.19 -3.51
N VAL A 75 -3.09 -5.50 -3.24
CA VAL A 75 -3.55 -5.20 -1.87
C VAL A 75 -3.81 -6.48 -1.09
N ASN A 76 -4.52 -7.44 -1.71
CA ASN A 76 -4.81 -8.73 -1.06
C ASN A 76 -3.54 -9.53 -0.76
N ASP A 77 -2.63 -9.65 -1.74
CA ASP A 77 -1.38 -10.40 -1.58
C ASP A 77 -0.50 -9.79 -0.47
N VAL A 78 -0.43 -8.45 -0.37
CA VAL A 78 0.35 -7.76 0.67
C VAL A 78 -0.29 -7.93 2.05
N GLU A 79 -1.61 -7.83 2.16
CA GLU A 79 -2.30 -7.98 3.44
C GLU A 79 -2.30 -9.44 3.94
N GLU A 80 -2.38 -10.42 3.05
CA GLU A 80 -2.22 -11.84 3.39
C GLU A 80 -0.84 -12.12 3.98
N ASP A 81 0.23 -11.70 3.28
CA ASP A 81 1.60 -11.82 3.78
C ASP A 81 1.77 -11.10 5.12
N ARG A 82 1.25 -9.87 5.25
CA ARG A 82 1.34 -9.06 6.47
C ARG A 82 0.69 -9.76 7.67
N ARG A 83 -0.49 -10.37 7.50
CA ARG A 83 -1.18 -11.13 8.55
C ARG A 83 -0.41 -12.41 8.94
N GLY A 84 0.35 -12.99 8.02
CA GLY A 84 1.18 -14.18 8.26
C GLY A 84 2.43 -13.93 9.10
N PHE A 85 2.88 -12.68 9.26
CA PHE A 85 4.07 -12.34 10.04
C PHE A 85 3.73 -11.96 11.49
N THR A 86 4.38 -12.60 12.47
CA THR A 86 4.12 -12.42 13.91
C THR A 86 4.64 -11.12 14.53
N SER A 87 5.54 -10.41 13.84
CA SER A 87 6.11 -9.13 14.28
C SER A 87 6.60 -8.32 13.08
N CYS A 88 5.67 -7.72 12.35
CA CYS A 88 6.01 -6.89 11.20
C CYS A 88 6.07 -5.41 11.58
N GLY A 89 7.16 -4.76 11.19
CA GLY A 89 7.21 -3.31 11.08
C GLY A 89 6.28 -2.82 9.95
N PRO A 90 6.29 -1.52 9.64
CA PRO A 90 5.38 -0.96 8.65
C PRO A 90 5.65 -1.53 7.25
N VAL A 91 4.60 -1.62 6.44
CA VAL A 91 4.73 -1.88 5.01
C VAL A 91 5.39 -0.67 4.36
N ILE A 92 6.45 -0.90 3.60
CA ILE A 92 7.15 0.15 2.87
C ILE A 92 6.54 0.27 1.48
N VAL A 93 5.93 1.41 1.19
CA VAL A 93 5.32 1.72 -0.12
C VAL A 93 6.06 2.88 -0.76
N HIS A 94 6.38 2.77 -2.05
CA HIS A 94 6.96 3.88 -2.80
C HIS A 94 6.48 3.91 -4.24
N CYS A 95 6.62 5.07 -4.87
CA CYS A 95 6.56 5.24 -6.32
C CYS A 95 7.73 6.14 -6.72
N SER A 96 7.54 7.12 -7.60
CA SER A 96 8.54 8.16 -7.86
C SER A 96 8.58 9.18 -6.70
N ALA A 97 7.58 10.08 -6.65
CA ALA A 97 7.47 11.09 -5.59
C ALA A 97 6.93 10.55 -4.24
N GLY A 98 6.38 9.34 -4.22
CA GLY A 98 5.82 8.71 -3.01
C GLY A 98 4.54 9.39 -2.51
N ILE A 99 3.66 9.84 -3.41
CA ILE A 99 2.41 10.52 -3.07
C ILE A 99 1.20 10.13 -3.95
N GLY A 100 1.38 10.00 -5.28
CA GLY A 100 0.29 9.60 -6.19
C GLY A 100 -0.11 8.12 -6.07
N ARG A 101 0.57 7.24 -6.81
CA ARG A 101 0.33 5.77 -6.78
C ARG A 101 0.43 5.19 -5.37
N THR A 102 1.38 5.71 -4.58
CA THR A 102 1.53 5.36 -3.16
C THR A 102 0.28 5.70 -2.36
N GLY A 103 -0.31 6.88 -2.59
CA GLY A 103 -1.56 7.26 -1.96
C GLY A 103 -2.73 6.39 -2.38
N CYS A 104 -2.83 6.04 -3.67
CA CYS A 104 -3.87 5.13 -4.13
C CYS A 104 -3.78 3.75 -3.47
N PHE A 105 -2.58 3.14 -3.44
CA PHE A 105 -2.39 1.85 -2.78
C PHE A 105 -2.80 1.90 -1.31
N ILE A 106 -2.29 2.88 -0.55
CA ILE A 106 -2.57 3.00 0.88
C ILE A 106 -4.06 3.27 1.13
N ALA A 107 -4.68 4.18 0.36
CA ALA A 107 -6.09 4.50 0.51
C ALA A 107 -6.99 3.29 0.20
N THR A 108 -6.67 2.52 -0.85
CA THR A 108 -7.36 1.27 -1.17
C THR A 108 -7.21 0.25 -0.03
N THR A 109 -6.01 0.05 0.51
CA THR A 109 -5.80 -0.89 1.64
C THR A 109 -6.65 -0.51 2.85
N ILE A 110 -6.69 0.78 3.23
CA ILE A 110 -7.51 1.25 4.34
C ILE A 110 -9.01 1.10 4.02
N GLY A 111 -9.41 1.46 2.80
CA GLY A 111 -10.80 1.41 2.38
C GLY A 111 -11.35 -0.02 2.32
N CYS A 112 -10.59 -0.99 1.79
CA CYS A 112 -10.97 -2.40 1.82
C CYS A 112 -11.18 -2.85 3.27
N ARG A 113 -10.32 -2.43 4.20
CA ARG A 113 -10.46 -2.78 5.61
C ARG A 113 -11.69 -2.12 6.28
N GLN A 114 -12.03 -0.88 5.92
CA GLN A 114 -13.26 -0.24 6.39
C GLN A 114 -14.50 -1.01 5.88
N LEU A 115 -14.52 -1.38 4.60
CA LEU A 115 -15.59 -2.21 4.03
C LEU A 115 -15.70 -3.56 4.75
N GLU A 116 -14.59 -4.28 4.98
CA GLU A 116 -14.57 -5.56 5.71
C GLU A 116 -15.17 -5.45 7.13
N LEU A 117 -14.87 -4.36 7.85
CA LEU A 117 -15.19 -4.24 9.27
C LEU A 117 -16.51 -3.51 9.56
N GLN A 118 -16.90 -2.60 8.67
CA GLN A 118 -17.97 -1.64 8.92
C GLN A 118 -19.07 -1.69 7.85
N GLY A 119 -18.83 -2.38 6.73
CA GLY A 119 -19.74 -2.40 5.58
C GLY A 119 -19.83 -1.07 4.83
N VAL A 120 -19.05 -0.06 5.23
CA VAL A 120 -19.03 1.29 4.64
C VAL A 120 -17.59 1.79 4.54
N VAL A 121 -17.34 2.75 3.64
CA VAL A 121 -16.03 3.37 3.46
C VAL A 121 -16.13 4.88 3.30
N ASP A 122 -15.30 5.62 4.05
CA ASP A 122 -15.16 7.07 3.92
C ASP A 122 -13.87 7.41 3.16
N VAL A 123 -13.95 7.37 1.83
CA VAL A 123 -12.81 7.65 0.95
C VAL A 123 -12.26 9.06 1.19
N LEU A 124 -13.15 10.06 1.36
CA LEU A 124 -12.73 11.44 1.60
C LEU A 124 -11.96 11.56 2.92
N GLY A 125 -12.49 10.99 4.01
CA GLY A 125 -11.83 10.97 5.30
C GLY A 125 -10.46 10.30 5.25
N ILE A 126 -10.34 9.16 4.55
CA ILE A 126 -9.07 8.48 4.32
C ILE A 126 -8.08 9.42 3.60
N VAL A 127 -8.47 10.04 2.50
CA VAL A 127 -7.57 10.93 1.74
C VAL A 127 -7.17 12.16 2.55
N CYS A 128 -8.10 12.76 3.29
CA CYS A 128 -7.82 13.88 4.21
C CYS A 128 -6.79 13.49 5.28
N GLN A 129 -6.92 12.31 5.87
CA GLN A 129 -5.95 11.81 6.85
C GLN A 129 -4.59 11.55 6.22
N LEU A 130 -4.54 10.92 5.04
CA LEU A 130 -3.28 10.69 4.32
C LEU A 130 -2.58 12.01 3.97
N ARG A 131 -3.33 13.04 3.56
CA ARG A 131 -2.79 14.37 3.26
C ARG A 131 -2.30 15.11 4.51
N THR A 132 -2.90 14.84 5.68
CA THR A 132 -2.42 15.35 6.97
C THR A 132 -1.08 14.72 7.34
N ASP A 133 -0.94 13.40 7.13
CA ASP A 133 0.28 12.67 7.43
C ASP A 133 1.42 12.98 6.44
N ARG A 134 1.09 13.11 5.15
CA ARG A 134 2.02 13.48 4.07
C ARG A 134 1.29 14.33 3.04
N GLY A 135 1.67 15.60 2.91
CA GLY A 135 1.07 16.51 1.94
C GLY A 135 1.15 15.97 0.50
N GLY A 136 0.07 16.13 -0.25
CA GLY A 136 -0.02 15.76 -1.67
C GLY A 136 -0.39 14.31 -1.97
N MET A 137 -0.75 13.50 -0.96
CA MET A 137 -1.26 12.13 -1.18
C MET A 137 -2.51 12.15 -2.08
N ILE A 138 -2.50 11.27 -3.09
CA ILE A 138 -3.48 11.22 -4.21
C ILE A 138 -3.50 12.57 -4.94
N GLN A 139 -2.74 12.63 -6.04
CA GLN A 139 -2.35 13.88 -6.68
C GLN A 139 -3.34 14.39 -7.72
N THR A 140 -4.13 13.51 -8.32
CA THR A 140 -5.03 13.87 -9.42
C THR A 140 -6.45 13.37 -9.15
N GLU A 141 -7.42 13.95 -9.85
CA GLU A 141 -8.83 13.55 -9.79
C GLU A 141 -9.00 12.10 -10.24
N GLU A 142 -8.34 11.72 -11.33
CA GLU A 142 -8.42 10.35 -11.87
C GLU A 142 -7.91 9.32 -10.86
N GLN A 143 -6.88 9.66 -10.09
CA GLN A 143 -6.37 8.82 -9.00
C GLN A 143 -7.39 8.66 -7.86
N TYR A 144 -8.14 9.71 -7.55
CA TYR A 144 -9.20 9.68 -6.55
C TYR A 144 -10.39 8.83 -7.02
N GLU A 145 -10.84 9.05 -8.26
CA GLU A 145 -11.87 8.22 -8.92
C GLU A 145 -11.46 6.75 -9.01
N PHE A 146 -10.19 6.48 -9.32
CA PHE A 146 -9.69 5.12 -9.40
C PHE A 146 -9.72 4.40 -8.05
N VAL A 147 -9.44 5.10 -6.94
CA VAL A 147 -9.60 4.51 -5.59
C VAL A 147 -11.06 4.10 -5.36
N HIS A 148 -12.03 4.94 -5.73
CA HIS A 148 -13.45 4.58 -5.67
C HIS A 148 -13.76 3.35 -6.52
N HIS A 149 -13.29 3.31 -7.78
CA HIS A 149 -13.54 2.19 -8.68
C HIS A 149 -12.99 0.86 -8.13
N VAL A 150 -11.81 0.89 -7.51
CA VAL A 150 -11.20 -0.30 -6.89
C VAL A 150 -12.00 -0.76 -5.67
N LEU A 151 -12.47 0.18 -4.85
CA LEU A 151 -13.26 -0.13 -3.66
C LEU A 151 -14.64 -0.67 -4.03
N SER A 152 -15.31 -0.12 -5.04
CA SER A 152 -16.58 -0.67 -5.55
C SER A 152 -16.41 -2.09 -6.09
N LEU A 153 -15.31 -2.38 -6.79
CA LEU A 153 -14.99 -3.75 -7.23
C LEU A 153 -14.72 -4.70 -6.04
N TYR A 154 -14.13 -4.19 -4.97
CA TYR A 154 -13.90 -4.99 -3.77
C TYR A 154 -15.21 -5.28 -3.03
N GLU A 155 -16.03 -4.26 -2.82
CA GLU A 155 -17.36 -4.38 -2.21
C GLU A 155 -18.22 -5.41 -2.94
N SER A 156 -18.23 -5.40 -4.28
CA SER A 156 -19.00 -6.37 -5.07
C SER A 156 -18.54 -7.83 -4.92
N ARG A 157 -17.38 -8.07 -4.28
CA ARG A 157 -16.82 -9.40 -4.01
C ARG A 157 -16.99 -9.82 -2.55
N LEU A 158 -17.48 -8.94 -1.68
CA LEU A 158 -17.78 -9.30 -0.31
C LEU A 158 -18.99 -10.24 -0.28
N PRO A 159 -19.00 -11.23 0.63
CA PRO A 159 -20.19 -12.05 0.82
C PRO A 159 -21.36 -11.14 1.20
N VAL A 160 -22.47 -11.26 0.47
CA VAL A 160 -23.71 -10.56 0.84
C VAL A 160 -24.21 -11.22 2.11
N ASP A 161 -24.26 -10.47 3.22
CA ASP A 161 -24.99 -10.89 4.40
C ASP A 161 -26.48 -11.01 3.99
N HIS A 162 -26.91 -12.24 3.71
CA HIS A 162 -28.33 -12.56 3.61
C HIS A 162 -28.91 -12.45 5.03
N ASP A 163 -29.30 -11.24 5.43
CA ASP A 163 -30.14 -11.05 6.60
C ASP A 163 -31.45 -11.83 6.39
N SER A 164 -31.72 -12.74 7.32
CA SER A 164 -32.92 -13.59 7.42
C SER A 164 -34.08 -12.85 8.09
#